data_AF-A0A357Z6C2-F1
#
_entry.id   AF-A0A357Z6C2-F1
#
_cell.length_a   1.000
_cell.length_b   1.000
_cell.length_c   1.000
_cell.angle_alpha   90.00
_cell.angle_beta   90.00
_cell.angle_gamma   90.00
#
_symmetry.space_group_name_H-M   'P 1'
#
loop_
_entity.id
_entity.type
_entity.pdbx_description
1 polymer ?
#
loop_
_entity_poly.entity_id
_entity_poly.type
_entity_poly.pdbx_seq_one_letter_code
_entity_poly.pdbx_strand_id
1 'polypeptide(L)'
;GGKGDQGVANGSIDGKSYAGEGGPFVTKGDRRITKAYLFNGDVEPATIYAEIEVNPSGTGRFVQIVKGSSSNDSKYKKAIVQYLTKISFNTSDHVSNVTVKFKFENQ
;
A
#
# COMPACT_ATOMS: atom_id res chain seq x y z
N GLY A 1 8.62 1.22 -28.81
CA GLY A 1 7.80 2.21 -28.10
C GLY A 1 6.88 1.46 -27.17
N GLY A 2 6.92 1.78 -25.88
CA GLY A 2 6.08 1.15 -24.86
C GLY A 2 5.97 2.10 -23.67
N LYS A 3 5.21 3.17 -23.84
CA LYS A 3 4.91 4.12 -22.78
C LYS A 3 3.77 3.52 -21.96
N GLY A 4 4.11 2.93 -20.82
CA GLY A 4 3.14 2.52 -19.81
C GLY A 4 2.57 3.76 -19.14
N ASP A 5 1.60 4.41 -19.77
CA ASP A 5 0.78 5.43 -19.14
C ASP A 5 -0.13 4.74 -18.09
N GLN A 6 0.33 4.68 -16.84
CA GLN A 6 -0.54 4.40 -15.70
C GLN A 6 -0.67 5.64 -14.82
N GLY A 7 -1.62 6.49 -15.22
CA GLY A 7 -2.40 7.31 -14.31
C GLY A 7 -1.77 8.62 -13.86
N VAL A 8 -1.87 9.67 -14.68
CA VAL A 8 -1.91 11.05 -14.20
C VAL A 8 -3.26 11.67 -14.53
N ALA A 9 -3.99 12.15 -13.51
CA ALA A 9 -4.95 13.23 -13.64
C ALA A 9 -5.40 13.76 -12.25
N ASN A 10 -4.93 14.97 -11.96
CA ASN A 10 -5.60 16.05 -11.25
C ASN A 10 -6.09 15.93 -9.80
N GLY A 11 -5.62 16.89 -9.00
CA GLY A 11 -6.36 17.49 -7.90
C GLY A 11 -5.45 17.95 -6.78
N SER A 12 -5.20 19.25 -6.68
CA SER A 12 -4.58 19.86 -5.50
C SER A 12 -5.36 19.46 -4.26
N ILE A 13 -4.79 18.60 -3.42
CA ILE A 13 -5.32 18.27 -2.10
C ILE A 13 -4.30 18.74 -1.09
N ASP A 14 -4.51 19.99 -0.67
CA ASP A 14 -3.78 20.64 0.40
C ASP A 14 -4.01 19.85 1.70
N GLY A 15 -2.91 19.35 2.27
CA GLY A 15 -2.93 18.39 3.39
C GLY A 15 -2.02 17.18 3.21
N LYS A 16 -0.77 17.41 2.77
CA LYS A 16 0.34 16.41 2.71
C LYS A 16 -0.06 15.05 2.13
N SER A 17 -0.69 15.05 0.95
CA SER A 17 -0.98 13.83 0.20
C SER A 17 0.31 13.28 -0.40
N TYR A 18 0.62 12.02 -0.11
CA TYR A 18 1.82 11.33 -0.59
C TYR A 18 1.76 11.13 -2.11
N ALA A 19 2.44 12.00 -2.85
CA ALA A 19 2.71 11.90 -4.28
C ALA A 19 4.20 11.57 -4.56
N GLY A 20 4.84 10.81 -3.67
CA GLY A 20 6.26 10.44 -3.79
C GLY A 20 6.45 8.97 -4.16
N GLU A 21 7.44 8.68 -5.00
CA GLU A 21 7.84 7.37 -5.54
C GLU A 21 8.20 6.28 -4.49
N GLY A 22 7.92 6.49 -3.20
CA GLY A 22 8.31 5.61 -2.08
C GLY A 22 7.17 5.06 -1.20
N GLY A 23 5.91 5.44 -1.44
CA GLY A 23 4.76 4.98 -0.64
C GLY A 23 4.28 3.56 -0.98
N PRO A 24 3.39 2.97 -0.16
CA PRO A 24 2.79 1.68 -0.49
C PRO A 24 1.96 1.78 -1.77
N PHE A 25 2.07 0.79 -2.65
CA PHE A 25 1.29 0.76 -3.90
C PHE A 25 0.82 -0.65 -4.24
N VAL A 26 -0.35 -0.73 -4.89
CA VAL A 26 -0.92 -1.99 -5.35
C VAL A 26 -0.15 -2.47 -6.58
N THR A 27 0.42 -3.67 -6.51
CA THR A 27 1.14 -4.32 -7.61
C THR A 27 0.28 -5.34 -8.37
N LYS A 28 -0.77 -5.86 -7.72
CA LYS A 28 -1.73 -6.80 -8.32
C LYS A 28 -3.13 -6.59 -7.75
N GLY A 29 -4.14 -6.77 -8.58
CA GLY A 29 -5.55 -6.61 -8.23
C GLY A 29 -6.17 -5.40 -8.91
N ASP A 30 -7.45 -5.15 -8.59
CA ASP A 30 -8.29 -4.14 -9.22
C ASP A 30 -8.49 -2.88 -8.34
N ARG A 31 -7.88 -2.86 -7.14
CA ARG A 31 -7.90 -1.70 -6.25
C ARG A 31 -6.69 -0.81 -6.44
N ARG A 32 -6.85 0.46 -6.08
CA ARG A 32 -5.80 1.49 -5.98
C ARG A 32 -5.86 2.16 -4.62
N ILE A 33 -4.72 2.59 -4.13
CA ILE A 33 -4.64 3.42 -2.92
C ILE A 33 -5.03 4.85 -3.28
N THR A 34 -6.00 5.41 -2.55
CA THR A 34 -6.51 6.78 -2.75
C THR A 34 -5.97 7.75 -1.69
N LYS A 35 -5.60 7.23 -0.51
CA LYS A 35 -4.95 7.99 0.56
C LYS A 35 -3.89 7.12 1.21
N ALA A 36 -2.72 7.69 1.45
CA ALA A 36 -1.68 7.11 2.28
C ALA A 36 -0.99 8.24 3.04
N TYR A 37 -0.85 8.06 4.35
CA TYR A 37 -0.06 8.98 5.18
C TYR A 37 1.32 8.37 5.44
N LEU A 38 2.30 9.25 5.65
CA LEU A 38 3.61 8.87 6.19
C LEU A 38 3.47 8.06 7.46
N PHE A 39 4.35 7.09 7.56
CA PHE A 39 4.62 6.43 8.81
C PHE A 39 6.14 6.26 8.96
N ASN A 40 6.62 6.61 10.13
CA ASN A 40 8.00 6.40 10.55
C ASN A 40 7.97 5.13 11.40
N GLY A 41 8.28 3.99 10.79
CA GLY A 41 8.37 2.74 11.52
C GLY A 41 9.82 2.47 11.91
N ASP A 42 10.06 2.12 13.18
CA ASP A 42 11.34 1.54 13.64
C ASP A 42 11.45 0.08 13.17
N VAL A 43 11.43 -0.13 11.87
CA VAL A 43 11.78 -1.43 11.27
C VAL A 43 12.86 -1.22 10.24
N GLU A 44 13.75 -2.20 10.17
CA GLU A 44 14.89 -2.17 9.27
C GLU A 44 14.42 -2.13 7.81
N PRO A 45 15.21 -1.53 6.90
CA PRO A 45 14.79 -1.34 5.53
C PRO A 45 14.45 -2.67 4.86
N ALA A 46 13.28 -2.72 4.23
CA ALA A 46 12.79 -3.93 3.59
C ALA A 46 11.76 -3.60 2.52
N THR A 47 11.70 -4.45 1.50
CA THR A 47 10.59 -4.45 0.54
C THR A 47 9.69 -5.63 0.86
N ILE A 48 8.46 -5.34 1.32
CA ILE A 48 7.49 -6.36 1.70
C ILE A 48 6.31 -6.31 0.73
N TYR A 49 6.00 -7.43 0.12
CA TYR A 49 4.77 -7.62 -0.63
C TYR A 49 3.77 -8.33 0.27
N ALA A 50 2.60 -7.74 0.49
CA ALA A 50 1.56 -8.33 1.31
C ALA A 50 0.24 -8.44 0.54
N GLU A 51 -0.46 -9.54 0.77
CA GLU A 51 -1.84 -9.71 0.36
C GLU A 51 -2.75 -8.98 1.35
N ILE A 52 -3.57 -8.09 0.81
CA ILE A 52 -4.53 -7.27 1.53
C ILE A 52 -5.92 -7.56 0.98
N GLU A 53 -6.85 -7.93 1.84
CA GLU A 53 -8.27 -8.02 1.52
C GLU A 53 -8.89 -6.63 1.69
N VAL A 54 -9.50 -6.10 0.64
CA VAL A 54 -10.09 -4.75 0.62
C VAL A 54 -11.60 -4.89 0.51
N ASN A 55 -12.30 -4.34 1.49
CA ASN A 55 -13.76 -4.36 1.50
C ASN A 55 -14.37 -3.30 0.54
N PRO A 56 -15.69 -3.33 0.28
CA PRO A 56 -16.35 -2.34 -0.58
C PRO A 56 -16.12 -0.88 -0.17
N SER A 57 -15.98 -0.59 1.13
CA SER A 57 -15.72 0.77 1.65
C SER A 57 -14.27 1.23 1.48
N GLY A 58 -13.38 0.40 0.94
CA GLY A 58 -11.98 0.75 0.70
C GLY A 58 -11.08 0.60 1.93
N THR A 59 -11.53 -0.12 2.96
CA THR A 59 -10.71 -0.49 4.11
C THR A 59 -9.97 -1.79 3.83
N GLY A 60 -8.65 -1.80 4.04
CA GLY A 60 -7.81 -2.97 3.85
C GLY A 60 -7.57 -3.75 5.14
N ARG A 61 -7.55 -5.08 5.04
CA ARG A 61 -7.19 -6.02 6.11
C ARG A 61 -6.00 -6.86 5.66
N PHE A 62 -4.96 -6.92 6.51
CA PHE A 62 -3.79 -7.75 6.24
C PHE A 62 -4.17 -9.23 6.22
N VAL A 63 -3.74 -9.95 5.18
CA VAL A 63 -3.91 -11.41 5.06
C VAL A 63 -2.59 -12.12 5.34
N GLN A 64 -1.57 -11.85 4.50
CA GLN A 64 -0.27 -12.50 4.61
C GLN A 64 0.84 -11.72 3.89
N ILE A 65 2.10 -12.00 4.25
CA ILE A 65 3.25 -11.61 3.43
C ILE A 65 3.42 -12.66 2.32
N VAL A 66 3.59 -12.21 1.08
CA VAL A 66 3.71 -13.09 -0.07
C VAL A 66 5.16 -13.22 -0.55
N LYS A 67 5.41 -14.24 -1.38
CA LYS A 67 6.72 -14.52 -2.00
C LYS A 67 7.22 -13.29 -2.80
N GLY A 68 8.53 -13.06 -2.74
CA GLY A 68 9.19 -11.90 -3.36
C GLY A 68 9.49 -10.78 -2.36
N SER A 69 8.99 -10.87 -1.14
CA SER A 69 9.36 -9.99 -0.02
C SER A 69 10.79 -10.26 0.44
N SER A 70 11.51 -9.21 0.85
CA SER A 70 12.87 -9.34 1.39
C SER A 70 12.90 -9.89 2.82
N SER A 71 11.76 -9.91 3.52
CA SER A 71 11.59 -10.55 4.84
C SER A 71 10.13 -11.01 5.03
N ASN A 72 9.90 -11.94 5.96
CA ASN A 72 8.59 -12.38 6.44
C ASN A 72 8.46 -12.24 7.97
N ASP A 73 9.33 -11.43 8.59
CA ASP A 73 9.35 -11.27 10.04
C ASP A 73 8.05 -10.65 10.57
N SER A 74 7.68 -11.03 11.79
CA SER A 74 6.46 -10.56 12.44
C SER A 74 6.44 -9.04 12.68
N LYS A 75 7.61 -8.40 12.79
CA LYS A 75 7.74 -6.93 12.91
C LYS A 75 7.12 -6.20 11.71
N TYR A 76 7.32 -6.71 10.49
CA TYR A 76 6.73 -6.13 9.28
C TYR A 76 5.22 -6.35 9.22
N LYS A 77 4.71 -7.49 9.71
CA LYS A 77 3.26 -7.75 9.80
C LYS A 77 2.58 -6.72 10.71
N LYS A 78 3.16 -6.47 11.89
CA LYS A 78 2.67 -5.45 12.83
C LYS A 78 2.69 -4.06 12.21
N ALA A 79 3.80 -3.69 11.55
CA ALA A 79 3.91 -2.42 10.86
C ALA A 79 2.86 -2.26 9.76
N ILE A 80 2.67 -3.28 8.90
CA ILE A 80 1.65 -3.24 7.82
C ILE A 80 0.24 -3.06 8.40
N VAL A 81 -0.12 -3.78 9.47
CA VAL A 81 -1.43 -3.61 10.13
C VAL A 81 -1.63 -2.17 10.60
N GLN A 82 -0.59 -1.54 11.17
CA GLN A 82 -0.64 -0.12 11.53
C GLN A 82 -0.77 0.79 10.31
N TYR A 83 -0.04 0.51 9.22
CA TYR A 83 -0.15 1.24 7.96
C TYR A 83 -1.56 1.21 7.39
N LEU A 84 -2.25 0.05 7.43
CA LEU A 84 -3.60 -0.08 6.90
C LEU A 84 -4.62 0.83 7.60
N THR A 85 -4.38 1.23 8.86
CA THR A 85 -5.21 2.23 9.56
C THR A 85 -5.07 3.64 8.99
N LYS A 86 -3.99 3.90 8.25
CA LYS A 86 -3.63 5.19 7.65
C LYS A 86 -3.71 5.18 6.12
N ILE A 87 -4.24 4.11 5.54
CA ILE A 87 -4.39 3.94 4.09
C ILE A 87 -5.87 3.81 3.78
N SER A 88 -6.29 4.35 2.64
CA SER A 88 -7.60 4.08 2.07
C SER A 88 -7.43 3.61 0.63
N PHE A 89 -8.21 2.62 0.24
CA PHE A 89 -8.36 2.17 -1.14
C PHE A 89 -9.58 2.83 -1.79
N ASN A 90 -9.69 2.79 -3.11
CA ASN A 90 -10.92 3.19 -3.78
C ASN A 90 -12.08 2.27 -3.37
N THR A 91 -13.30 2.79 -3.35
CA THR A 91 -14.51 2.00 -3.15
C THR A 91 -14.78 1.09 -4.36
N SER A 92 -15.52 0.01 -4.13
CA SER A 92 -16.01 -0.94 -5.16
C SER A 92 -17.32 -1.59 -4.68
N ASP A 93 -17.95 -2.40 -5.52
CA ASP A 93 -19.15 -3.19 -5.22
C ASP A 93 -18.87 -4.57 -4.62
N HIS A 94 -17.60 -5.00 -4.54
CA HIS A 94 -17.21 -6.32 -4.06
C HIS A 94 -15.98 -6.29 -3.15
N VAL A 95 -15.63 -7.43 -2.54
CA VAL A 95 -14.38 -7.62 -1.78
C VAL A 95 -13.28 -8.06 -2.74
N SER A 96 -12.09 -7.47 -2.64
CA SER A 96 -10.96 -7.78 -3.53
C SER A 96 -9.72 -8.17 -2.73
N ASN A 97 -8.98 -9.17 -3.19
CA ASN A 97 -7.64 -9.46 -2.68
C ASN A 97 -6.60 -8.80 -3.59
N VAL A 98 -5.77 -7.94 -3.02
CA VAL A 98 -4.74 -7.20 -3.74
C VAL A 98 -3.37 -7.46 -3.15
N THR A 99 -2.33 -7.41 -3.99
CA THR A 99 -0.94 -7.41 -3.50
C THR A 99 -0.46 -5.97 -3.41
N VAL A 100 0.01 -5.56 -2.23
CA VAL A 100 0.57 -4.24 -1.97
C VAL A 100 2.04 -4.37 -1.67
N LYS A 101 2.87 -3.56 -2.33
CA LYS A 101 4.29 -3.41 -2.00
C LYS A 101 4.43 -2.30 -0.97
N PHE A 102 5.03 -2.62 0.18
CA PHE A 102 5.47 -1.70 1.21
C PHE A 102 6.98 -1.58 1.14
N LYS A 103 7.49 -0.35 1.05
CA LYS A 103 8.93 -0.05 1.14
C LYS A 103 9.20 0.57 2.49
N PHE A 104 9.91 -0.16 3.35
CA PHE A 104 10.42 0.32 4.62
C PHE A 104 11.82 0.86 4.39
N GLU A 105 12.08 2.07 4.86
CA GLU A 105 13.36 2.78 4.72
C GLU A 105 13.73 3.38 6.07
N ASN A 106 15.03 3.45 6.37
CA ASN A 106 15.53 4.23 7.50
C ASN A 106 15.38 5.70 7.14
N GLN A 107 14.89 6.52 8.08
CA GLN A 107 14.87 7.97 7.92
C GLN A 107 16.24 8.59 8.10
#